data_AF-R7XBW6-F1
#
_entry.id   AF-R7XBW6-F1
#
_cell.length_a   1.000
_cell.length_b   1.000
_cell.length_c   1.000
_cell.angle_alpha   90.00
_cell.angle_beta   90.00
_cell.angle_gamma   90.00
#
_symmetry.space_group_name_H-M   'P 1'
#
loop_
_entity.id
_entity.type
_entity.pdbx_description
1 polymer ?
#
loop_
_entity_poly.entity_id
_entity_poly.type
_entity_poly.pdbx_seq_one_letter_code
_entity_poly.pdbx_strand_id
1 'polypeptide(L)'
;MSYLTDQARAASRAAKPDADVPGQMLEDIVAANPARRRVLRGGLGLSLASAFGSGLLAACGGDDDPAPAPAPAPAPAPAPAAAAPSYDVTFEPVAKSTADAVVVPNGYSVDVLFSAGDPVEAGATGYAGAFQSSAETERQAGGNHDGMHYFALPGVDPQKGGLLAINHELPDYKILFAGGTYDAATASPEQKRIALSAVGISVIEVELAASGKWQVKRDSIYNKRYTGNTLYRVGGPAASVVGSTVVGMLNNCSSGHTPWGTYLTCEESTDNYIDPTQAENGYGWVVEVDPYGTLGSPAKRTAMGRFDHENVAFLTDASNNVAFYMGDDGTPGCIYKFIPSKAFDPNNRAANANLLDSGTLYVARFNADGSGQWIELTQGKNGLTVGASDPGNWTQSAVSPAPTTVDFASQADVLINTKSAARVAGGTLMDRPEWITAAPDKTLYCTLTNNSGRQQTDAANPRKNNLHGHIVKWNEAGNSPLATTFTWSILLQAGDPSLATDNLKGNINGDTFSSPDGLRVDPQGRLWVQTDSSTSATYTSTFGNNSMYYISPTGQSKRFLVGPTGCEITGIAYTPDLTTCFINIQHPTGAWPDAAKPPRSSTIVVRRSDGKPIGA
;
A
#
# COMPACT_ATOMS: atom_id res chain seq x y z
N MET A 1 1.23 5.91 10.28
CA MET A 1 0.56 4.65 10.45
C MET A 1 -0.85 4.83 9.95
N SER A 2 -1.46 3.83 9.28
CA SER A 2 -2.83 3.98 8.75
C SER A 2 -3.77 4.59 9.81
N TYR A 3 -4.73 5.42 9.40
CA TYR A 3 -5.58 6.12 10.38
C TYR A 3 -6.26 5.15 11.36
N LEU A 4 -6.66 3.97 10.88
CA LEU A 4 -7.29 2.95 11.71
C LEU A 4 -6.31 2.27 12.65
N THR A 5 -5.11 1.93 12.20
CA THR A 5 -4.09 1.33 13.08
C THR A 5 -3.71 2.35 14.16
N ASP A 6 -3.60 3.62 13.82
CA ASP A 6 -3.36 4.70 14.78
C ASP A 6 -4.51 4.83 15.78
N GLN A 7 -5.77 4.72 15.35
CA GLN A 7 -6.92 4.76 16.25
C GLN A 7 -6.97 3.53 17.17
N ALA A 8 -6.71 2.34 16.64
CA ALA A 8 -6.76 1.08 17.39
C ALA A 8 -5.68 1.02 18.49
N ARG A 9 -4.52 1.64 18.27
CA ARG A 9 -3.40 1.71 19.22
C ARG A 9 -3.52 2.82 20.25
N ALA A 10 -4.48 3.75 20.14
CA ALA A 10 -4.52 4.95 20.96
C ALA A 10 -4.51 4.67 22.48
N ALA A 11 -5.26 3.66 22.93
CA ALA A 11 -5.29 3.27 24.34
C ALA A 11 -3.96 2.66 24.82
N SER A 12 -3.30 1.84 23.96
CA SER A 12 -1.96 1.29 24.25
C SER A 12 -0.91 2.39 24.36
N ARG A 13 -0.94 3.37 23.44
CA ARG A 13 -0.03 4.53 23.46
C ARG A 13 -0.20 5.36 24.73
N ALA A 14 -1.43 5.71 25.11
CA ALA A 14 -1.71 6.50 26.31
C ALA A 14 -1.29 5.79 27.62
N ALA A 15 -1.14 4.47 27.61
CA ALA A 15 -0.71 3.69 28.76
C ALA A 15 0.83 3.56 28.89
N LYS A 16 1.60 3.93 27.87
CA LYS A 16 3.08 3.89 27.89
C LYS A 16 3.65 5.25 28.35
N PRO A 17 4.61 5.28 29.28
CA PRO A 17 5.12 6.52 29.89
C PRO A 17 6.05 7.38 29.00
N ASP A 18 6.08 7.17 27.68
CA ASP A 18 6.83 8.05 26.78
C ASP A 18 5.99 9.26 26.36
N ALA A 19 6.62 10.43 26.36
CA ALA A 19 5.99 11.76 26.36
C ALA A 19 4.84 11.92 25.35
N ASP A 20 3.60 11.88 25.85
CA ASP A 20 2.45 12.50 25.20
C ASP A 20 2.82 13.93 24.81
N VAL A 21 2.85 14.21 23.51
CA VAL A 21 2.85 15.58 22.98
C VAL A 21 1.40 15.89 22.60
N PRO A 22 0.69 16.75 23.34
CA PRO A 22 -0.66 17.16 22.98
C PRO A 22 -0.70 17.71 21.54
N GLY A 23 -1.65 17.25 20.71
CA GLY A 23 -1.80 17.68 19.31
C GLY A 23 -1.43 16.66 18.23
N GLN A 24 -1.29 15.37 18.57
CA GLN A 24 -1.02 14.31 17.57
C GLN A 24 -2.26 13.90 16.77
N MET A 25 -3.48 14.11 17.29
CA MET A 25 -4.71 13.79 16.58
C MET A 25 -5.20 15.02 15.80
N LEU A 26 -5.51 14.83 14.51
CA LEU A 26 -6.14 15.85 13.66
C LEU A 26 -7.43 16.44 14.29
N GLU A 27 -8.14 15.64 15.08
CA GLU A 27 -9.38 15.99 15.76
C GLU A 27 -9.17 16.99 16.92
N ASP A 28 -8.05 16.86 17.66
CA ASP A 28 -7.69 17.76 18.76
C ASP A 28 -7.35 19.17 18.26
N ILE A 29 -6.77 19.27 17.06
CA ILE A 29 -6.43 20.53 16.40
C ILE A 29 -7.68 21.23 15.85
N VAL A 30 -8.68 20.47 15.40
CA VAL A 30 -9.97 21.00 14.91
C VAL A 30 -10.85 21.49 16.07
N ALA A 31 -10.80 20.81 17.23
CA ALA A 31 -11.50 21.24 18.44
C ALA A 31 -11.02 22.62 18.97
N ALA A 32 -9.77 23.00 18.67
CA ALA A 32 -9.16 24.23 19.15
C ALA A 32 -9.54 25.52 18.36
N ASN A 33 -10.30 25.45 17.26
CA ASN A 33 -10.59 26.64 16.44
C ASN A 33 -12.02 26.69 15.82
N PRO A 34 -13.07 27.00 16.61
CA PRO A 34 -14.48 26.86 16.21
C PRO A 34 -15.08 28.04 15.40
N ALA A 35 -14.29 28.99 14.88
CA ALA A 35 -14.84 30.23 14.33
C ALA A 35 -14.56 30.43 12.82
N ARG A 36 -15.53 30.06 11.97
CA ARG A 36 -16.06 30.88 10.84
C ARG A 36 -17.08 30.10 10.02
N ARG A 37 -18.37 30.39 10.25
CA ARG A 37 -19.51 29.91 9.46
C ARG A 37 -20.38 31.11 9.11
N ARG A 38 -20.52 31.45 7.82
CA ARG A 38 -21.67 32.21 7.24
C ARG A 38 -21.67 32.21 5.70
N VAL A 39 -22.54 31.34 5.18
CA VAL A 39 -23.52 31.43 4.06
C VAL A 39 -23.53 32.71 3.20
N LEU A 40 -23.62 32.55 1.87
CA LEU A 40 -24.73 33.09 1.05
C LEU A 40 -24.89 32.45 -0.34
N ARG A 41 -26.17 32.22 -0.68
CA ARG A 41 -26.76 31.68 -1.92
C ARG A 41 -26.91 32.76 -3.00
N GLY A 42 -27.00 32.32 -4.26
CA GLY A 42 -28.00 32.82 -5.22
C GLY A 42 -27.48 33.31 -6.57
N GLY A 43 -28.11 32.84 -7.66
CA GLY A 43 -28.01 33.46 -8.99
C GLY A 43 -28.40 32.54 -10.15
N LEU A 44 -29.69 32.53 -10.53
CA LEU A 44 -30.20 32.00 -11.79
C LEU A 44 -29.70 32.84 -12.98
N GLY A 45 -29.46 32.21 -14.13
CA GLY A 45 -29.27 32.88 -15.42
C GLY A 45 -29.61 31.97 -16.60
N LEU A 46 -30.72 32.27 -17.27
CA LEU A 46 -31.27 31.63 -18.48
C LEU A 46 -31.00 32.53 -19.69
N SER A 47 -30.53 31.97 -20.81
CA SER A 47 -30.74 32.45 -22.20
C SER A 47 -30.14 31.42 -23.17
N LEU A 48 -30.92 30.67 -23.96
CA LEU A 48 -31.66 30.96 -25.20
C LEU A 48 -30.94 30.41 -26.44
N ALA A 49 -31.71 29.63 -27.20
CA ALA A 49 -31.34 28.81 -28.34
C ALA A 49 -31.03 29.61 -29.62
N SER A 50 -30.31 28.97 -30.54
CA SER A 50 -30.50 29.17 -31.98
C SER A 50 -30.32 27.85 -32.74
N ALA A 51 -31.32 27.56 -33.56
CA ALA A 51 -31.48 26.39 -34.41
C ALA A 51 -31.08 26.69 -35.86
N PHE A 52 -31.28 25.69 -36.73
CA PHE A 52 -31.15 25.61 -38.20
C PHE A 52 -29.80 25.02 -38.69
N GLY A 53 -29.78 24.01 -39.56
CA GLY A 53 -30.85 23.39 -40.34
C GLY A 53 -30.40 22.10 -41.02
N SER A 54 -31.40 21.29 -41.35
CA SER A 54 -31.36 20.01 -42.04
C SER A 54 -31.50 20.17 -43.57
N GLY A 55 -31.00 19.19 -44.34
CA GLY A 55 -31.33 18.95 -45.75
C GLY A 55 -30.18 18.29 -46.52
N LEU A 56 -30.24 16.98 -46.84
CA LEU A 56 -30.67 16.39 -48.14
C LEU A 56 -29.51 16.41 -49.18
N LEU A 57 -29.11 15.38 -49.94
CA LEU A 57 -29.79 14.25 -50.59
C LEU A 57 -28.77 13.17 -51.02
N ALA A 58 -29.27 11.95 -51.18
CA ALA A 58 -28.62 10.85 -51.89
C ALA A 58 -28.54 11.09 -53.41
N ALA A 59 -27.49 10.59 -54.06
CA ALA A 59 -27.42 10.43 -55.50
C ALA A 59 -26.71 9.10 -55.84
N CYS A 60 -27.45 8.20 -56.49
CA CYS A 60 -26.94 7.01 -57.14
C CYS A 60 -26.63 7.35 -58.61
N GLY A 61 -25.51 6.88 -59.13
CA GLY A 61 -25.17 6.95 -60.55
C GLY A 61 -24.28 5.76 -60.89
N GLY A 62 -24.82 4.81 -61.65
CA GLY A 62 -24.08 3.71 -62.25
C GLY A 62 -23.63 4.08 -63.66
N ASP A 63 -22.56 3.44 -64.11
CA ASP A 63 -22.27 3.24 -65.53
C ASP A 63 -21.45 1.96 -65.68
N ASP A 64 -21.87 1.13 -66.63
CA ASP A 64 -21.31 -0.17 -67.02
C ASP A 64 -20.38 0.03 -68.22
N ASP A 65 -19.16 -0.50 -68.15
CA ASP A 65 -18.43 -0.96 -69.33
C ASP A 65 -17.40 -2.06 -68.95
N PRO A 66 -17.16 -3.06 -69.83
CA PRO A 66 -16.60 -4.35 -69.44
C PRO A 66 -15.06 -4.36 -69.43
N ALA A 67 -14.49 -4.87 -68.34
CA ALA A 67 -13.04 -5.07 -68.17
C ALA A 67 -12.65 -6.57 -68.19
N PRO A 68 -11.44 -6.91 -68.67
CA PRO A 68 -11.06 -8.24 -69.18
C PRO A 68 -10.82 -9.30 -68.08
N ALA A 69 -10.76 -10.56 -68.53
CA ALA A 69 -10.68 -11.77 -67.70
C ALA A 69 -9.60 -11.72 -66.59
N PRO A 70 -9.92 -12.15 -65.35
CA PRO A 70 -9.01 -12.04 -64.20
C PRO A 70 -7.87 -13.06 -64.24
N ALA A 71 -6.66 -12.57 -63.95
CA ALA A 71 -5.49 -13.37 -63.61
C ALA A 71 -5.71 -14.14 -62.28
N PRO A 72 -5.02 -15.27 -62.06
CA PRO A 72 -5.13 -16.04 -60.82
C PRO A 72 -4.83 -15.20 -59.58
N ALA A 73 -5.67 -15.35 -58.54
CA ALA A 73 -5.61 -14.57 -57.32
C ALA A 73 -4.25 -14.70 -56.62
N PRO A 74 -3.62 -13.58 -56.18
CA PRO A 74 -2.50 -13.63 -55.26
C PRO A 74 -2.92 -14.35 -53.97
N ALA A 75 -2.01 -15.13 -53.38
CA ALA A 75 -2.22 -15.69 -52.05
C ALA A 75 -2.64 -14.59 -51.07
N PRO A 76 -3.62 -14.82 -50.17
CA PRO A 76 -4.03 -13.81 -49.20
C PRO A 76 -2.80 -13.33 -48.44
N ALA A 77 -2.61 -12.01 -48.43
CA ALA A 77 -1.57 -11.39 -47.63
C ALA A 77 -1.69 -11.91 -46.18
N PRO A 78 -0.58 -12.20 -45.49
CA PRO A 78 -0.63 -12.50 -44.07
C PRO A 78 -1.47 -11.43 -43.39
N ALA A 79 -2.45 -11.84 -42.57
CA ALA A 79 -3.23 -10.88 -41.80
C ALA A 79 -2.24 -9.93 -41.09
N PRO A 80 -2.43 -8.60 -41.17
CA PRO A 80 -1.53 -7.67 -40.51
C PRO A 80 -1.41 -8.11 -39.05
N ALA A 81 -0.17 -8.29 -38.58
CA ALA A 81 0.09 -8.64 -37.19
C ALA A 81 -0.70 -7.66 -36.32
N ALA A 82 -1.44 -8.19 -35.35
CA ALA A 82 -2.19 -7.35 -34.41
C ALA A 82 -1.23 -6.27 -33.87
N ALA A 83 -1.63 -5.00 -33.99
CA ALA A 83 -0.81 -3.91 -33.49
C ALA A 83 -0.49 -4.17 -32.02
N ALA A 84 0.77 -3.92 -31.62
CA ALA A 84 1.17 -4.04 -30.23
C ALA A 84 0.22 -3.21 -29.34
N PRO A 85 -0.17 -3.71 -28.16
CA PRO A 85 -1.05 -2.96 -27.27
C PRO A 85 -0.39 -1.62 -26.91
N SER A 86 -1.16 -0.53 -26.98
CA SER A 86 -0.74 0.75 -26.40
C SER A 86 -0.97 0.72 -24.90
N TYR A 87 -0.07 1.38 -24.17
CA TYR A 87 -0.16 1.59 -22.72
C TYR A 87 -0.27 3.09 -22.38
N ASP A 88 -0.40 3.95 -23.39
CA ASP A 88 -0.50 5.40 -23.21
C ASP A 88 -1.73 5.74 -22.37
N VAL A 89 -1.59 6.68 -21.42
CA VAL A 89 -2.71 6.99 -20.53
C VAL A 89 -3.77 7.85 -21.22
N THR A 90 -4.83 7.22 -21.76
CA THR A 90 -5.87 7.90 -22.56
C THR A 90 -7.25 7.96 -21.91
N PHE A 91 -7.45 7.39 -20.70
CA PHE A 91 -8.73 7.52 -20.01
C PHE A 91 -9.07 8.99 -19.65
N GLU A 92 -10.37 9.29 -19.71
CA GLU A 92 -10.93 10.54 -19.18
C GLU A 92 -11.00 10.47 -17.65
N PRO A 93 -10.39 11.41 -16.90
CA PRO A 93 -10.39 11.35 -15.45
C PRO A 93 -11.79 11.38 -14.85
N VAL A 94 -12.00 10.64 -13.76
CA VAL A 94 -13.27 10.68 -13.01
C VAL A 94 -13.32 11.90 -12.10
N ALA A 95 -14.49 12.54 -12.05
CA ALA A 95 -14.73 13.60 -11.08
C ALA A 95 -14.65 13.06 -9.65
N LYS A 96 -14.23 13.90 -8.69
CA LYS A 96 -14.35 13.59 -7.26
C LYS A 96 -15.81 13.28 -6.91
N SER A 97 -16.02 12.34 -6.01
CA SER A 97 -17.35 11.90 -5.59
C SER A 97 -17.37 11.62 -4.09
N THR A 98 -18.53 11.77 -3.47
CA THR A 98 -18.80 11.32 -2.09
C THR A 98 -19.86 10.22 -2.05
N ALA A 99 -20.18 9.62 -3.21
CA ALA A 99 -21.14 8.54 -3.31
C ALA A 99 -20.62 7.27 -2.60
N ASP A 100 -21.54 6.48 -2.05
CA ASP A 100 -21.21 5.18 -1.46
C ASP A 100 -21.10 4.09 -2.53
N ALA A 101 -20.18 4.29 -3.47
CA ALA A 101 -19.94 3.40 -4.59
C ALA A 101 -18.50 3.53 -5.09
N VAL A 102 -18.00 2.47 -5.74
CA VAL A 102 -16.78 2.56 -6.54
C VAL A 102 -17.11 3.17 -7.90
N VAL A 103 -16.41 4.23 -8.27
CA VAL A 103 -16.54 4.91 -9.57
C VAL A 103 -15.25 4.79 -10.35
N VAL A 104 -15.33 4.37 -11.61
CA VAL A 104 -14.21 4.22 -12.57
C VAL A 104 -14.53 4.95 -13.88
N PRO A 105 -13.56 5.15 -14.79
CA PRO A 105 -13.80 5.89 -16.02
C PRO A 105 -14.79 5.16 -16.94
N ASN A 106 -15.40 5.90 -17.87
CA ASN A 106 -16.25 5.28 -18.89
C ASN A 106 -15.48 4.21 -19.69
N GLY A 107 -16.13 3.08 -19.98
CA GLY A 107 -15.50 1.94 -20.65
C GLY A 107 -14.79 0.95 -19.70
N TYR A 108 -14.78 1.22 -18.40
CA TYR A 108 -14.31 0.30 -17.37
C TYR A 108 -15.47 -0.36 -16.62
N SER A 109 -15.24 -1.57 -16.12
CA SER A 109 -16.17 -2.33 -15.28
C SER A 109 -15.51 -2.68 -13.95
N VAL A 110 -16.32 -2.81 -12.90
CA VAL A 110 -15.91 -3.23 -11.56
C VAL A 110 -16.75 -4.42 -11.11
N ASP A 111 -16.09 -5.47 -10.64
CA ASP A 111 -16.73 -6.60 -9.94
C ASP A 111 -16.10 -6.76 -8.54
N VAL A 112 -16.90 -7.09 -7.52
CA VAL A 112 -16.38 -7.50 -6.20
C VAL A 112 -15.95 -8.96 -6.29
N LEU A 113 -14.68 -9.25 -6.00
CA LEU A 113 -14.09 -10.57 -6.11
C LEU A 113 -14.12 -11.33 -4.77
N PHE A 114 -13.76 -10.65 -3.69
CA PHE A 114 -13.45 -11.27 -2.41
C PHE A 114 -13.62 -10.27 -1.27
N SER A 115 -14.41 -10.59 -0.25
CA SER A 115 -14.69 -9.70 0.89
C SER A 115 -14.28 -10.33 2.23
N ALA A 116 -14.12 -9.51 3.26
CA ALA A 116 -13.95 -9.99 4.63
C ALA A 116 -15.01 -11.04 5.02
N GLY A 117 -14.57 -12.10 5.69
CA GLY A 117 -15.41 -13.25 6.05
C GLY A 117 -15.71 -14.23 4.92
N ASP A 118 -15.29 -13.98 3.67
CA ASP A 118 -15.46 -14.96 2.59
C ASP A 118 -14.57 -16.21 2.81
N PRO A 119 -14.96 -17.41 2.38
CA PRO A 119 -14.21 -18.62 2.68
C PRO A 119 -12.89 -18.71 1.91
N VAL A 120 -11.76 -18.96 2.59
CA VAL A 120 -10.46 -19.10 1.92
C VAL A 120 -10.18 -20.56 1.65
N GLU A 121 -10.03 -21.34 2.72
CA GLU A 121 -9.62 -22.74 2.59
C GLU A 121 -10.75 -23.63 2.07
N ALA A 122 -10.39 -24.74 1.43
CA ALA A 122 -11.36 -25.71 0.91
C ALA A 122 -12.33 -26.16 2.01
N GLY A 123 -13.63 -26.04 1.74
CA GLY A 123 -14.70 -26.39 2.69
C GLY A 123 -14.88 -25.42 3.87
N ALA A 124 -14.24 -24.24 3.86
CA ALA A 124 -14.58 -23.20 4.82
C ALA A 124 -15.98 -22.63 4.55
N THR A 125 -16.73 -22.35 5.62
CA THR A 125 -18.00 -21.61 5.53
C THR A 125 -17.70 -20.13 5.63
N GLY A 126 -18.29 -19.31 4.74
CA GLY A 126 -18.16 -17.86 4.82
C GLY A 126 -19.20 -17.20 5.72
N TYR A 127 -18.93 -15.94 6.08
CA TYR A 127 -19.88 -15.10 6.80
C TYR A 127 -21.16 -14.87 5.99
N ALA A 128 -22.28 -15.33 6.55
CA ALA A 128 -23.62 -15.21 5.96
C ALA A 128 -24.60 -14.44 6.86
N GLY A 129 -24.09 -13.61 7.78
CA GLY A 129 -24.89 -12.82 8.72
C GLY A 129 -24.89 -13.33 10.16
N ALA A 130 -24.35 -14.53 10.40
CA ALA A 130 -24.15 -15.09 11.74
C ALA A 130 -22.68 -15.01 12.14
N PHE A 131 -22.40 -14.65 13.39
CA PHE A 131 -21.05 -14.68 13.95
C PHE A 131 -20.52 -16.11 14.04
N GLN A 132 -19.21 -16.26 13.88
CA GLN A 132 -18.55 -17.55 13.76
C GLN A 132 -17.47 -17.74 14.84
N SER A 133 -17.16 -18.99 15.13
CA SER A 133 -16.11 -19.35 16.09
C SER A 133 -14.71 -19.00 15.57
N SER A 134 -13.72 -18.94 16.46
CA SER A 134 -12.31 -18.73 16.06
C SER A 134 -11.84 -19.76 15.02
N ALA A 135 -12.22 -21.03 15.17
CA ALA A 135 -11.86 -22.11 14.25
C ALA A 135 -12.44 -21.94 12.84
N GLU A 136 -13.60 -21.31 12.71
CA GLU A 136 -14.19 -20.98 11.41
C GLU A 136 -13.53 -19.73 10.81
N THR A 137 -13.38 -18.67 11.62
CA THR A 137 -12.78 -17.39 11.22
C THR A 137 -11.33 -17.55 10.75
N GLU A 138 -10.56 -18.50 11.33
CA GLU A 138 -9.20 -18.81 10.89
C GLU A 138 -9.10 -19.23 9.42
N ARG A 139 -10.21 -19.67 8.82
CA ARG A 139 -10.26 -20.24 7.47
C ARG A 139 -10.96 -19.31 6.46
N GLN A 140 -11.27 -18.09 6.87
CA GLN A 140 -11.98 -17.07 6.08
C GLN A 140 -11.06 -15.92 5.69
N ALA A 141 -11.52 -14.98 4.88
CA ALA A 141 -10.83 -13.72 4.67
C ALA A 141 -10.77 -12.93 5.98
N GLY A 142 -9.62 -12.31 6.26
CA GLY A 142 -9.53 -11.31 7.32
C GLY A 142 -10.28 -10.03 6.96
N GLY A 143 -10.24 -9.05 7.87
CA GLY A 143 -10.76 -7.71 7.62
C GLY A 143 -9.69 -6.80 7.03
N ASN A 144 -10.13 -5.61 6.59
CA ASN A 144 -9.28 -4.53 6.08
C ASN A 144 -8.20 -5.03 5.13
N HIS A 145 -8.66 -5.53 3.97
CA HIS A 145 -7.79 -5.99 2.89
C HIS A 145 -6.84 -4.87 2.46
N ASP A 146 -5.53 -5.13 2.45
CA ASP A 146 -4.51 -4.10 2.26
C ASP A 146 -3.48 -4.50 1.19
N GLY A 147 -2.17 -4.49 1.47
CA GLY A 147 -1.13 -4.87 0.52
C GLY A 147 -1.43 -6.20 -0.16
N MET A 148 -1.17 -6.27 -1.46
CA MET A 148 -1.32 -7.52 -2.18
C MET A 148 -0.36 -7.66 -3.35
N HIS A 149 -0.16 -8.91 -3.77
CA HIS A 149 0.61 -9.23 -4.96
C HIS A 149 -0.01 -10.39 -5.74
N TYR A 150 0.11 -10.33 -7.07
CA TYR A 150 -0.32 -11.37 -8.00
C TYR A 150 0.87 -12.23 -8.42
N PHE A 151 0.76 -13.54 -8.21
CA PHE A 151 1.76 -14.53 -8.58
C PHE A 151 1.22 -15.42 -9.71
N ALA A 152 1.98 -15.51 -10.80
CA ALA A 152 1.66 -16.44 -11.88
C ALA A 152 1.78 -17.89 -11.36
N LEU A 153 0.80 -18.74 -11.68
CA LEU A 153 0.80 -20.13 -11.26
C LEU A 153 1.31 -21.03 -12.39
N PRO A 154 2.32 -21.90 -12.16
CA PRO A 154 2.81 -22.80 -13.20
C PRO A 154 1.70 -23.68 -13.80
N GLY A 155 1.64 -23.74 -15.13
CA GLY A 155 0.61 -24.49 -15.85
C GLY A 155 -0.74 -23.77 -16.00
N VAL A 156 -0.86 -22.53 -15.50
CA VAL A 156 -2.03 -21.67 -15.69
C VAL A 156 -1.65 -20.49 -16.59
N ASP A 157 -2.55 -20.09 -17.49
CA ASP A 157 -2.40 -18.86 -18.26
C ASP A 157 -2.44 -17.65 -17.30
N PRO A 158 -1.32 -16.89 -17.14
CA PRO A 158 -1.24 -15.82 -16.15
C PRO A 158 -2.13 -14.62 -16.47
N GLN A 159 -2.76 -14.57 -17.65
CA GLN A 159 -3.78 -13.56 -17.96
C GLN A 159 -5.18 -14.00 -17.51
N LYS A 160 -5.33 -15.27 -17.11
CA LYS A 160 -6.60 -15.90 -16.77
C LYS A 160 -6.60 -16.61 -15.43
N GLY A 161 -5.46 -16.73 -14.75
CA GLY A 161 -5.44 -17.31 -13.42
C GLY A 161 -4.07 -17.31 -12.76
N GLY A 162 -4.07 -17.21 -11.44
CA GLY A 162 -2.87 -17.12 -10.61
C GLY A 162 -3.22 -17.05 -9.13
N LEU A 163 -2.25 -16.73 -8.29
CA LEU A 163 -2.46 -16.55 -6.85
C LEU A 163 -2.48 -15.06 -6.50
N LEU A 164 -3.42 -14.63 -5.67
CA LEU A 164 -3.33 -13.38 -4.93
C LEU A 164 -2.92 -13.69 -3.50
N ALA A 165 -1.82 -13.08 -3.04
CA ALA A 165 -1.54 -12.95 -1.62
C ALA A 165 -2.04 -11.56 -1.19
N ILE A 166 -2.89 -11.51 -0.17
CA ILE A 166 -3.62 -10.31 0.27
C ILE A 166 -3.48 -10.19 1.78
N ASN A 167 -2.97 -9.05 2.25
CA ASN A 167 -2.90 -8.72 3.65
C ASN A 167 -4.27 -8.36 4.24
N HIS A 168 -4.40 -8.56 5.55
CA HIS A 168 -5.54 -8.20 6.37
C HIS A 168 -5.02 -7.43 7.58
N GLU A 169 -5.11 -6.11 7.52
CA GLU A 169 -4.45 -5.22 8.47
C GLU A 169 -5.14 -5.25 9.84
N LEU A 170 -6.47 -5.15 9.82
CA LEU A 170 -7.31 -5.00 10.99
C LEU A 170 -8.60 -5.84 10.90
N PRO A 171 -9.15 -6.34 12.03
CA PRO A 171 -10.42 -7.06 11.99
C PRO A 171 -11.60 -6.16 11.59
N ASP A 172 -12.49 -6.67 10.73
CA ASP A 172 -13.81 -6.07 10.48
C ASP A 172 -14.78 -6.46 11.61
N TYR A 173 -14.69 -5.78 12.77
CA TYR A 173 -15.40 -6.19 13.99
C TYR A 173 -16.92 -6.33 13.84
N LYS A 174 -17.54 -5.59 12.92
CA LYS A 174 -18.99 -5.67 12.63
C LYS A 174 -19.46 -7.04 12.14
N ILE A 175 -18.56 -7.85 11.58
CA ILE A 175 -18.87 -9.23 11.16
C ILE A 175 -18.41 -10.28 12.16
N LEU A 176 -17.69 -9.89 13.21
CA LEU A 176 -17.10 -10.79 14.20
C LEU A 176 -17.84 -10.79 15.54
N PHE A 177 -18.33 -9.62 15.98
CA PHE A 177 -18.89 -9.45 17.32
C PHE A 177 -20.23 -8.72 17.32
N ALA A 178 -21.08 -9.12 18.26
CA ALA A 178 -22.28 -8.37 18.59
C ALA A 178 -21.90 -6.95 19.06
N GLY A 179 -22.54 -5.94 18.48
CA GLY A 179 -22.19 -4.53 18.72
C GLY A 179 -21.05 -3.99 17.85
N GLY A 180 -20.32 -4.86 17.14
CA GLY A 180 -19.29 -4.46 16.18
C GLY A 180 -18.07 -3.79 16.78
N THR A 181 -17.76 -4.08 18.04
CA THR A 181 -16.62 -3.51 18.79
C THR A 181 -15.78 -4.60 19.45
N TYR A 182 -14.55 -4.24 19.81
CA TYR A 182 -13.60 -5.09 20.51
C TYR A 182 -12.85 -4.27 21.55
N ASP A 183 -12.60 -4.85 22.72
CA ASP A 183 -11.81 -4.26 23.79
C ASP A 183 -10.90 -5.34 24.38
N ALA A 184 -9.59 -5.20 24.17
CA ALA A 184 -8.60 -6.18 24.61
C ALA A 184 -8.55 -6.35 26.14
N ALA A 185 -8.97 -5.33 26.91
CA ALA A 185 -8.96 -5.37 28.37
C ALA A 185 -10.07 -6.25 28.95
N THR A 186 -11.20 -6.36 28.25
CA THR A 186 -12.38 -7.11 28.69
C THR A 186 -12.68 -8.34 27.84
N ALA A 187 -12.01 -8.51 26.69
CA ALA A 187 -12.18 -9.64 25.80
C ALA A 187 -11.86 -10.98 26.47
N SER A 188 -12.77 -11.93 26.29
CA SER A 188 -12.53 -13.34 26.63
C SER A 188 -11.43 -13.96 25.76
N PRO A 189 -10.81 -15.09 26.17
CA PRO A 189 -9.83 -15.78 25.35
C PRO A 189 -10.32 -16.16 23.95
N GLU A 190 -11.61 -16.49 23.80
CA GLU A 190 -12.21 -16.80 22.50
C GLU A 190 -12.36 -15.55 21.63
N GLN A 191 -12.78 -14.42 22.19
CA GLN A 191 -12.86 -13.16 21.45
C GLN A 191 -11.48 -12.69 20.97
N LYS A 192 -10.45 -12.83 21.81
CA LYS A 192 -9.06 -12.56 21.39
C LYS A 192 -8.65 -13.44 20.22
N ARG A 193 -8.94 -14.75 20.30
CA ARG A 193 -8.68 -15.69 19.20
C ARG A 193 -9.40 -15.30 17.92
N ILE A 194 -10.69 -14.97 17.99
CA ILE A 194 -11.48 -14.52 16.83
C ILE A 194 -10.87 -13.27 16.19
N ALA A 195 -10.49 -12.26 17.00
CA ALA A 195 -9.87 -11.05 16.49
C ALA A 195 -8.51 -11.34 15.81
N LEU A 196 -7.67 -12.17 16.43
CA LEU A 196 -6.39 -12.61 15.85
C LEU A 196 -6.56 -13.46 14.58
N SER A 197 -7.65 -14.22 14.46
CA SER A 197 -8.00 -14.97 13.25
C SER A 197 -8.34 -14.07 12.07
N ALA A 198 -8.70 -12.81 12.31
CA ALA A 198 -9.18 -11.86 11.29
C ALA A 198 -8.10 -10.91 10.75
N VAL A 199 -6.84 -11.04 11.19
CA VAL A 199 -5.67 -10.34 10.63
C VAL A 199 -4.72 -11.34 9.95
N GLY A 200 -3.70 -10.85 9.26
CA GLY A 200 -2.68 -11.68 8.62
C GLY A 200 -2.75 -11.64 7.10
N ILE A 201 -2.76 -12.81 6.44
CA ILE A 201 -2.76 -12.93 4.97
C ILE A 201 -3.75 -14.01 4.53
N SER A 202 -4.42 -13.77 3.40
CA SER A 202 -4.98 -14.81 2.55
C SER A 202 -4.11 -15.04 1.32
N VAL A 203 -3.77 -16.29 1.02
CA VAL A 203 -3.36 -16.70 -0.32
C VAL A 203 -4.57 -17.36 -0.97
N ILE A 204 -4.97 -16.89 -2.16
CA ILE A 204 -6.11 -17.42 -2.91
C ILE A 204 -5.77 -17.63 -4.38
N GLU A 205 -6.17 -18.75 -4.97
CA GLU A 205 -6.17 -18.92 -6.43
C GLU A 205 -7.39 -18.21 -7.02
N VAL A 206 -7.13 -17.37 -8.02
CA VAL A 206 -8.14 -16.64 -8.78
C VAL A 206 -8.11 -17.06 -10.24
N GLU A 207 -9.26 -17.11 -10.87
CA GLU A 207 -9.40 -17.47 -12.28
C GLU A 207 -10.44 -16.60 -12.99
N LEU A 208 -10.22 -16.35 -14.28
CA LEU A 208 -11.19 -15.79 -15.20
C LEU A 208 -12.11 -16.92 -15.68
N ALA A 209 -13.32 -16.96 -15.13
CA ALA A 209 -14.30 -17.98 -15.47
C ALA A 209 -14.80 -17.82 -16.92
N ALA A 210 -15.41 -18.88 -17.46
CA ALA A 210 -16.03 -18.87 -18.79
C ALA A 210 -17.14 -17.82 -18.95
N SER A 211 -17.72 -17.33 -17.84
CA SER A 211 -18.67 -16.22 -17.81
C SER A 211 -18.03 -14.86 -18.13
N GLY A 212 -16.70 -14.78 -18.17
CA GLY A 212 -15.94 -13.54 -18.33
C GLY A 212 -15.72 -12.77 -17.03
N LYS A 213 -16.11 -13.32 -15.88
CA LYS A 213 -15.85 -12.74 -14.55
C LYS A 213 -14.70 -13.45 -13.84
N TRP A 214 -13.91 -12.67 -13.11
CA TRP A 214 -12.92 -13.23 -12.19
C TRP A 214 -13.61 -13.78 -10.94
N GLN A 215 -13.12 -14.90 -10.44
CA GLN A 215 -13.62 -15.55 -9.24
C GLN A 215 -12.50 -16.20 -8.44
N VAL A 216 -12.74 -16.44 -7.16
CA VAL A 216 -11.88 -17.29 -6.31
C VAL A 216 -12.17 -18.75 -6.60
N LYS A 217 -11.14 -19.54 -6.90
CA LYS A 217 -11.25 -20.99 -7.05
C LYS A 217 -11.22 -21.64 -5.67
N ARG A 218 -12.41 -21.80 -5.07
CA ARG A 218 -12.60 -22.18 -3.65
C ARG A 218 -11.92 -23.49 -3.24
N ASP A 219 -11.82 -24.45 -4.15
CA ASP A 219 -11.23 -25.78 -3.87
C ASP A 219 -9.74 -25.86 -4.22
N SER A 220 -9.08 -24.72 -4.44
CA SER A 220 -7.65 -24.71 -4.71
C SER A 220 -6.82 -25.16 -3.50
N ILE A 221 -5.83 -26.01 -3.75
CA ILE A 221 -4.84 -26.45 -2.76
C ILE A 221 -3.92 -25.31 -2.29
N TYR A 222 -3.87 -24.21 -3.03
CA TYR A 222 -3.07 -23.04 -2.69
C TYR A 222 -3.79 -22.10 -1.71
N ASN A 223 -5.10 -22.25 -1.57
CA ASN A 223 -5.87 -21.38 -0.70
C ASN A 223 -5.50 -21.60 0.76
N LYS A 224 -5.03 -20.56 1.43
CA LYS A 224 -4.52 -20.67 2.80
C LYS A 224 -4.60 -19.36 3.57
N ARG A 225 -4.85 -19.48 4.88
CA ARG A 225 -4.70 -18.38 5.83
C ARG A 225 -3.41 -18.50 6.64
N TYR A 226 -2.80 -17.34 6.85
CA TYR A 226 -1.75 -17.11 7.84
C TYR A 226 -2.27 -16.02 8.77
N THR A 227 -2.40 -16.29 10.07
CA THR A 227 -3.20 -15.45 10.99
C THR A 227 -2.38 -14.95 12.18
N GLY A 228 -3.01 -14.11 13.02
CA GLY A 228 -2.52 -13.72 14.34
C GLY A 228 -2.40 -14.87 15.35
N ASN A 229 -2.87 -16.09 15.03
CA ASN A 229 -2.73 -17.29 15.85
C ASN A 229 -1.69 -18.29 15.31
N THR A 230 -1.16 -18.08 14.10
CA THR A 230 -0.23 -19.01 13.44
C THR A 230 1.17 -18.93 14.07
N LEU A 231 1.92 -20.03 14.14
CA LEU A 231 3.31 -20.02 14.60
C LEU A 231 4.27 -19.68 13.44
N TYR A 232 5.10 -18.66 13.62
CA TYR A 232 6.10 -18.21 12.66
C TYR A 232 7.52 -18.47 13.16
N ARG A 233 8.42 -18.84 12.24
CA ARG A 233 9.86 -18.88 12.54
C ARG A 233 10.39 -17.46 12.71
N VAL A 234 11.41 -17.28 13.53
CA VAL A 234 12.19 -16.04 13.57
C VAL A 234 13.57 -16.29 12.98
N GLY A 235 13.93 -15.53 11.95
CA GLY A 235 15.22 -15.59 11.27
C GLY A 235 16.02 -14.30 11.45
N GLY A 236 17.35 -14.41 11.33
CA GLY A 236 18.27 -13.28 11.40
C GLY A 236 18.78 -12.95 12.83
N PRO A 237 19.55 -11.86 12.97
CA PRO A 237 20.38 -11.63 14.16
C PRO A 237 19.60 -11.39 15.46
N ALA A 238 18.36 -10.91 15.41
CA ALA A 238 17.58 -10.66 16.64
C ALA A 238 16.85 -11.89 17.18
N ALA A 239 16.92 -13.05 16.49
CA ALA A 239 16.30 -14.29 16.95
C ALA A 239 16.79 -14.74 18.33
N SER A 240 18.01 -14.36 18.73
CA SER A 240 18.55 -14.66 20.07
C SER A 240 17.82 -13.94 21.20
N VAL A 241 17.13 -12.83 20.91
CA VAL A 241 16.38 -12.03 21.88
C VAL A 241 14.88 -12.26 21.73
N VAL A 242 14.39 -12.35 20.50
CA VAL A 242 12.97 -12.59 20.20
C VAL A 242 12.54 -14.03 20.52
N GLY A 243 13.47 -14.98 20.39
CA GLY A 243 13.18 -16.41 20.39
C GLY A 243 13.14 -16.99 18.98
N SER A 244 13.16 -18.32 18.86
CA SER A 244 13.20 -19.02 17.56
C SER A 244 11.85 -19.05 16.85
N THR A 245 10.75 -18.78 17.56
CA THR A 245 9.39 -18.75 17.04
C THR A 245 8.54 -17.69 17.73
N VAL A 246 7.58 -17.12 17.01
CA VAL A 246 6.58 -16.17 17.52
C VAL A 246 5.19 -16.63 17.09
N VAL A 247 4.20 -16.51 17.97
CA VAL A 247 2.79 -16.68 17.60
C VAL A 247 2.30 -15.38 17.00
N GLY A 248 1.69 -15.47 15.83
CA GLY A 248 0.97 -14.38 15.20
C GLY A 248 1.80 -13.42 14.36
N MET A 249 1.07 -12.75 13.49
CA MET A 249 1.43 -11.46 12.91
C MET A 249 0.22 -10.54 12.98
N LEU A 250 0.46 -9.23 12.95
CA LEU A 250 -0.54 -8.20 13.21
C LEU A 250 -0.30 -7.00 12.30
N ASN A 251 -1.37 -6.23 12.03
CA ASN A 251 -1.27 -4.97 11.28
C ASN A 251 -0.46 -5.16 10.01
N ASN A 252 -0.82 -6.22 9.29
CA ASN A 252 -0.28 -6.50 7.99
C ASN A 252 -0.77 -5.40 7.05
N CYS A 253 -0.02 -4.32 6.94
CA CYS A 253 -0.36 -3.13 6.13
C CYS A 253 -0.11 -3.46 4.66
N SER A 254 0.99 -3.01 4.09
CA SER A 254 1.31 -3.25 2.69
C SER A 254 2.24 -4.45 2.48
N SER A 255 2.76 -4.58 1.27
CA SER A 255 3.40 -5.79 0.79
C SER A 255 4.61 -5.53 -0.07
N GLY A 256 5.38 -6.60 -0.24
CA GLY A 256 6.42 -6.74 -1.24
C GLY A 256 6.41 -8.14 -1.82
N HIS A 257 7.27 -8.36 -2.80
CA HIS A 257 7.59 -9.68 -3.29
C HIS A 257 9.09 -9.76 -3.53
N THR A 258 9.65 -10.95 -3.45
CA THR A 258 11.07 -11.15 -3.74
C THR A 258 11.28 -11.52 -5.21
N PRO A 259 12.48 -11.30 -5.76
CA PRO A 259 12.85 -11.80 -7.09
C PRO A 259 12.75 -13.33 -7.24
N TRP A 260 12.73 -14.07 -6.12
CA TRP A 260 12.55 -15.52 -6.08
C TRP A 260 11.10 -15.94 -5.77
N GLY A 261 10.14 -15.02 -5.87
CA GLY A 261 8.70 -15.33 -5.87
C GLY A 261 8.16 -15.72 -4.49
N THR A 262 8.67 -15.16 -3.41
CA THR A 262 8.01 -15.17 -2.09
C THR A 262 7.31 -13.84 -1.85
N TYR A 263 6.32 -13.85 -0.98
CA TYR A 263 5.56 -12.69 -0.56
C TYR A 263 6.17 -12.11 0.73
N LEU A 264 6.27 -10.79 0.81
CA LEU A 264 6.69 -10.08 2.01
C LEU A 264 5.49 -9.30 2.52
N THR A 265 5.05 -9.60 3.74
CA THR A 265 4.06 -8.78 4.45
C THR A 265 4.76 -7.99 5.54
N CYS A 266 4.18 -6.85 5.91
CA CYS A 266 4.81 -5.88 6.79
C CYS A 266 3.94 -5.67 8.01
N GLU A 267 4.48 -5.95 9.20
CA GLU A 267 3.81 -5.56 10.44
C GLU A 267 4.07 -4.08 10.69
N GLU A 268 3.02 -3.28 10.56
CA GLU A 268 3.06 -1.83 10.76
C GLU A 268 2.97 -1.46 12.24
N SER A 269 2.81 -2.43 13.14
CA SER A 269 2.82 -2.20 14.59
C SER A 269 3.86 -3.04 15.31
N THR A 270 4.55 -2.42 16.25
CA THR A 270 5.52 -3.08 17.14
C THR A 270 4.89 -3.70 18.38
N ASP A 271 3.62 -3.43 18.70
CA ASP A 271 2.93 -3.96 19.87
C ASP A 271 1.65 -4.73 19.51
N ASN A 272 1.39 -5.80 20.27
CA ASN A 272 0.16 -6.57 20.13
C ASN A 272 -0.94 -6.02 21.02
N TYR A 273 -1.63 -4.99 20.56
CA TYR A 273 -2.77 -4.42 21.29
C TYR A 273 -4.05 -5.27 21.16
N ILE A 274 -4.10 -6.24 20.24
CA ILE A 274 -5.21 -7.20 20.16
C ILE A 274 -5.14 -8.18 21.34
N ASP A 275 -3.96 -8.71 21.64
CA ASP A 275 -3.70 -9.50 22.85
C ASP A 275 -2.42 -9.01 23.55
N PRO A 276 -2.55 -8.02 24.45
CA PRO A 276 -1.42 -7.43 25.18
C PRO A 276 -0.66 -8.38 26.10
N THR A 277 -1.12 -9.63 26.24
CA THR A 277 -0.40 -10.67 27.00
C THR A 277 0.78 -11.25 26.22
N GLN A 278 0.85 -11.00 24.90
CA GLN A 278 1.96 -11.43 24.06
C GLN A 278 3.11 -10.42 24.08
N ALA A 279 4.35 -10.92 24.06
CA ALA A 279 5.54 -10.08 24.11
C ALA A 279 5.68 -9.20 22.86
N GLU A 280 5.84 -7.89 23.05
CA GLU A 280 5.92 -6.90 21.96
C GLU A 280 7.10 -7.13 21.00
N ASN A 281 8.24 -7.63 21.50
CA ASN A 281 9.41 -7.90 20.67
C ASN A 281 9.16 -8.96 19.57
N GLY A 282 8.04 -9.69 19.66
CA GLY A 282 7.59 -10.59 18.60
C GLY A 282 7.06 -9.89 17.34
N TYR A 283 6.80 -8.59 17.37
CA TYR A 283 6.05 -7.87 16.32
C TYR A 283 6.82 -6.65 15.78
N GLY A 284 6.37 -6.12 14.64
CA GLY A 284 7.00 -5.00 13.93
C GLY A 284 8.09 -5.46 12.96
N TRP A 285 7.93 -6.64 12.36
CA TRP A 285 8.90 -7.24 11.44
C TRP A 285 8.30 -7.43 10.05
N VAL A 286 9.16 -7.46 9.03
CA VAL A 286 8.80 -8.06 7.74
C VAL A 286 8.67 -9.57 7.91
N VAL A 287 7.59 -10.15 7.41
CA VAL A 287 7.34 -11.61 7.41
C VAL A 287 7.34 -12.14 5.98
N GLU A 288 8.17 -13.14 5.70
CA GLU A 288 8.23 -13.80 4.39
C GLU A 288 7.34 -15.05 4.37
N VAL A 289 6.49 -15.13 3.35
CA VAL A 289 5.55 -16.23 3.11
C VAL A 289 5.74 -16.79 1.70
N ASP A 290 5.71 -18.11 1.56
CA ASP A 290 5.67 -18.75 0.25
C ASP A 290 4.21 -18.93 -0.22
N PRO A 291 3.76 -18.20 -1.26
CA PRO A 291 2.41 -18.36 -1.78
C PRO A 291 2.18 -19.74 -2.44
N TYR A 292 3.24 -20.42 -2.89
CA TYR A 292 3.13 -21.73 -3.53
C TYR A 292 3.18 -22.90 -2.54
N GLY A 293 3.53 -22.65 -1.27
CA GLY A 293 3.62 -23.68 -0.24
C GLY A 293 4.72 -24.74 -0.47
N THR A 294 5.77 -24.40 -1.20
CA THR A 294 6.87 -25.32 -1.57
C THR A 294 8.16 -25.09 -0.76
N LEU A 295 8.29 -23.95 -0.09
CA LEU A 295 9.38 -23.63 0.84
C LEU A 295 8.99 -23.94 2.29
N GLY A 296 9.92 -23.70 3.20
CA GLY A 296 9.71 -23.89 4.64
C GLY A 296 8.68 -22.93 5.24
N SER A 297 8.48 -23.07 6.55
CA SER A 297 7.55 -22.25 7.33
C SER A 297 7.80 -20.74 7.16
N PRO A 298 6.73 -19.91 7.19
CA PRO A 298 6.85 -18.46 7.10
C PRO A 298 7.72 -17.90 8.23
N ALA A 299 8.39 -16.79 7.96
CA ALA A 299 9.47 -16.32 8.82
C ALA A 299 9.51 -14.81 9.01
N LYS A 300 9.63 -14.37 10.27
CA LYS A 300 9.96 -12.99 10.61
C LYS A 300 11.43 -12.73 10.30
N ARG A 301 11.73 -11.72 9.48
CA ARG A 301 13.06 -11.41 8.95
C ARG A 301 13.73 -10.29 9.74
N THR A 302 14.31 -10.65 10.87
CA THR A 302 14.80 -9.64 11.83
C THR A 302 15.95 -8.79 11.33
N ALA A 303 16.71 -9.25 10.33
CA ALA A 303 17.81 -8.48 9.74
C ALA A 303 17.31 -7.20 9.01
N MET A 304 16.01 -7.13 8.70
CA MET A 304 15.37 -5.99 8.04
C MET A 304 14.92 -4.91 9.04
N GLY A 305 15.18 -5.09 10.34
CA GLY A 305 14.87 -4.12 11.40
C GLY A 305 13.44 -4.22 11.94
N ARG A 306 13.23 -3.65 13.13
CA ARG A 306 11.95 -3.61 13.83
C ARG A 306 11.40 -2.19 13.91
N PHE A 307 10.29 -1.93 13.23
CA PHE A 307 9.61 -0.64 13.19
C PHE A 307 8.18 -0.81 12.64
N ASP A 308 7.48 0.30 12.40
CA ASP A 308 6.13 0.29 11.85
C ASP A 308 6.26 0.15 10.32
N HIS A 309 6.50 -1.07 9.82
CA HIS A 309 6.79 -1.33 8.41
C HIS A 309 5.56 -1.15 7.54
N GLU A 310 5.67 -0.32 6.50
CA GLU A 310 4.61 -0.18 5.51
C GLU A 310 4.66 -1.30 4.46
N ASN A 311 5.67 -1.24 3.59
CA ASN A 311 5.82 -2.11 2.43
C ASN A 311 7.30 -2.47 2.19
N VAL A 312 7.53 -3.36 1.22
CA VAL A 312 8.89 -3.67 0.75
C VAL A 312 8.99 -3.58 -0.76
N ALA A 313 9.75 -2.60 -1.26
CA ALA A 313 10.18 -2.55 -2.66
C ALA A 313 11.55 -3.20 -2.83
N PHE A 314 11.91 -3.64 -4.04
CA PHE A 314 13.26 -4.08 -4.33
C PHE A 314 13.81 -3.50 -5.62
N LEU A 315 15.15 -3.46 -5.70
CA LEU A 315 15.91 -3.19 -6.91
C LEU A 315 16.93 -4.31 -7.13
N THR A 316 17.13 -4.74 -8.36
CA THR A 316 18.16 -5.74 -8.74
C THR A 316 19.16 -5.22 -9.77
N ASP A 317 20.26 -5.95 -9.91
CA ASP A 317 21.21 -5.79 -11.02
C ASP A 317 21.39 -7.09 -11.82
N ALA A 318 22.19 -7.01 -12.88
CA ALA A 318 22.48 -8.14 -13.77
C ALA A 318 23.31 -9.25 -13.10
N SER A 319 23.87 -9.01 -11.91
CA SER A 319 24.60 -9.99 -11.11
C SER A 319 23.72 -10.64 -10.03
N ASN A 320 22.41 -10.39 -10.07
CA ASN A 320 21.43 -10.84 -9.08
C ASN A 320 21.70 -10.30 -7.66
N ASN A 321 22.44 -9.19 -7.53
CA ASN A 321 22.41 -8.45 -6.28
C ASN A 321 21.04 -7.80 -6.14
N VAL A 322 20.57 -7.67 -4.90
CA VAL A 322 19.27 -7.10 -4.59
C VAL A 322 19.38 -6.16 -3.39
N ALA A 323 18.61 -5.08 -3.42
CA ALA A 323 18.36 -4.25 -2.25
C ALA A 323 16.85 -4.15 -2.02
N PHE A 324 16.44 -4.12 -0.76
CA PHE A 324 15.08 -3.97 -0.32
C PHE A 324 14.90 -2.62 0.37
N TYR A 325 13.83 -1.88 0.05
CA TYR A 325 13.56 -0.55 0.57
C TYR A 325 12.27 -0.59 1.40
N MET A 326 12.28 0.05 2.55
CA MET A 326 11.18 0.01 3.54
C MET A 326 10.92 1.40 4.10
N GLY A 327 9.65 1.78 4.19
CA GLY A 327 9.19 2.93 4.97
C GLY A 327 8.86 2.52 6.41
N ASP A 328 9.19 3.39 7.36
CA ASP A 328 8.66 3.34 8.72
C ASP A 328 7.56 4.39 8.83
N ASP A 329 6.30 3.99 8.89
CA ASP A 329 5.17 4.91 8.95
C ASP A 329 4.94 5.46 10.39
N GLY A 330 6.03 5.78 11.08
CA GLY A 330 6.00 6.51 12.34
C GLY A 330 5.78 8.01 12.14
N THR A 331 5.33 8.69 13.20
CA THR A 331 5.29 10.16 13.26
C THR A 331 6.34 10.69 14.26
N PRO A 332 7.57 11.01 13.80
CA PRO A 332 8.12 10.84 12.46
C PRO A 332 8.71 9.44 12.27
N GLY A 333 8.96 9.08 11.02
CA GLY A 333 9.56 7.82 10.61
C GLY A 333 10.86 8.01 9.86
N CYS A 334 11.40 6.94 9.29
CA CYS A 334 12.58 6.97 8.43
C CYS A 334 12.37 6.09 7.19
N ILE A 335 13.23 6.25 6.18
CA ILE A 335 13.31 5.35 5.03
C ILE A 335 14.56 4.47 5.21
N TYR A 336 14.39 3.16 5.03
CA TYR A 336 15.42 2.15 5.23
C TYR A 336 15.75 1.41 3.94
N LYS A 337 16.96 0.84 3.91
CA LYS A 337 17.43 -0.04 2.86
C LYS A 337 18.12 -1.26 3.47
N PHE A 338 17.80 -2.45 3.00
CA PHE A 338 18.47 -3.69 3.38
C PHE A 338 19.12 -4.35 2.16
N ILE A 339 20.41 -4.68 2.28
CA ILE A 339 21.17 -5.40 1.25
C ILE A 339 21.56 -6.76 1.82
N PRO A 340 21.05 -7.89 1.28
CA PRO A 340 21.51 -9.20 1.68
C PRO A 340 23.01 -9.39 1.41
N SER A 341 23.68 -10.21 2.23
CA SER A 341 25.12 -10.46 2.11
C SER A 341 25.52 -11.22 0.83
N LYS A 342 24.55 -11.75 0.08
CA LYS A 342 24.76 -12.54 -1.12
C LYS A 342 23.72 -12.18 -2.19
N ALA A 343 24.12 -12.30 -3.45
CA ALA A 343 23.20 -12.31 -4.57
C ALA A 343 22.21 -13.49 -4.46
N PHE A 344 21.01 -13.32 -5.01
CA PHE A 344 20.03 -14.41 -5.08
C PHE A 344 20.36 -15.36 -6.24
N ASP A 345 19.99 -16.62 -6.10
CA ASP A 345 20.08 -17.62 -7.18
C ASP A 345 18.75 -17.70 -7.94
N PRO A 346 18.65 -17.19 -9.18
CA PRO A 346 17.42 -17.26 -9.97
C PRO A 346 17.06 -18.70 -10.39
N ASN A 347 18.02 -19.63 -10.36
CA ASN A 347 17.83 -21.01 -10.80
C ASN A 347 17.56 -21.96 -9.63
N ASN A 348 17.71 -21.50 -8.38
CA ASN A 348 17.46 -22.31 -7.19
C ASN A 348 16.73 -21.50 -6.12
N ARG A 349 15.40 -21.45 -6.23
CA ARG A 349 14.52 -20.77 -5.28
C ARG A 349 14.76 -21.18 -3.83
N ALA A 350 15.01 -22.46 -3.57
CA ALA A 350 15.24 -22.97 -2.22
C ALA A 350 16.56 -22.45 -1.59
N ALA A 351 17.58 -22.16 -2.41
CA ALA A 351 18.82 -21.56 -1.93
C ALA A 351 18.62 -20.13 -1.37
N ASN A 352 17.54 -19.45 -1.77
CA ASN A 352 17.22 -18.09 -1.32
C ASN A 352 16.38 -18.05 -0.03
N ALA A 353 15.95 -19.21 0.49
CA ALA A 353 14.96 -19.28 1.59
C ALA A 353 15.38 -18.58 2.90
N ASN A 354 16.68 -18.34 3.09
CA ASN A 354 17.22 -17.59 4.25
C ASN A 354 18.08 -16.39 3.83
N LEU A 355 17.94 -15.91 2.58
CA LEU A 355 18.74 -14.80 2.07
C LEU A 355 18.52 -13.52 2.90
N LEU A 356 17.29 -13.33 3.40
CA LEU A 356 16.90 -12.18 4.23
C LEU A 356 17.33 -12.29 5.70
N ASP A 357 18.02 -13.36 6.11
CA ASP A 357 18.49 -13.51 7.50
C ASP A 357 19.90 -12.91 7.69
N SER A 358 20.59 -12.51 6.62
CA SER A 358 21.94 -11.96 6.68
C SER A 358 22.14 -10.87 5.63
N GLY A 359 22.56 -9.70 6.09
CA GLY A 359 22.81 -8.53 5.25
C GLY A 359 23.14 -7.31 6.09
N THR A 360 23.06 -6.16 5.46
CA THR A 360 23.29 -4.86 6.10
C THR A 360 22.06 -3.99 5.95
N LEU A 361 21.57 -3.47 7.08
CA LEU A 361 20.48 -2.50 7.15
C LEU A 361 21.08 -1.08 7.15
N TYR A 362 20.41 -0.16 6.47
CA TYR A 362 20.79 1.23 6.35
C TYR A 362 19.58 2.12 6.59
N VAL A 363 19.83 3.35 7.08
CA VAL A 363 18.85 4.44 7.11
C VAL A 363 19.24 5.52 6.09
N ALA A 364 18.25 6.13 5.44
CA ALA A 364 18.46 7.24 4.53
C ALA A 364 18.77 8.55 5.26
N ARG A 365 19.73 9.31 4.73
CA ARG A 365 19.88 10.76 4.96
C ARG A 365 19.66 11.50 3.65
N PHE A 366 18.73 12.44 3.66
CA PHE A 366 18.43 13.36 2.56
C PHE A 366 19.11 14.70 2.80
N ASN A 367 20.08 15.07 1.95
CA ASN A 367 20.79 16.34 2.03
C ASN A 367 20.05 17.42 1.24
N ALA A 368 20.16 18.68 1.68
CA ALA A 368 19.44 19.81 1.09
C ALA A 368 19.82 20.14 -0.37
N ASP A 369 20.95 19.64 -0.86
CA ASP A 369 21.43 19.82 -2.24
C ASP A 369 20.86 18.79 -3.23
N GLY A 370 19.94 17.92 -2.79
CA GLY A 370 19.38 16.84 -3.60
C GLY A 370 20.25 15.58 -3.65
N SER A 371 21.38 15.54 -2.93
CA SER A 371 22.12 14.30 -2.70
C SER A 371 21.56 13.56 -1.47
N GLY A 372 21.83 12.26 -1.39
CA GLY A 372 21.49 11.46 -0.23
C GLY A 372 22.47 10.32 0.00
N GLN A 373 22.40 9.75 1.20
CA GLN A 373 23.34 8.76 1.72
C GLN A 373 22.58 7.66 2.46
N TRP A 374 23.03 6.41 2.29
CA TRP A 374 22.60 5.28 3.10
C TRP A 374 23.59 5.07 4.24
N ILE A 375 23.16 5.28 5.48
CA ILE A 375 23.98 5.19 6.68
C ILE A 375 23.78 3.81 7.31
N GLU A 376 24.87 3.07 7.44
CA GLU A 376 24.86 1.69 7.93
C GLU A 376 24.43 1.59 9.41
N LEU A 377 23.51 0.67 9.69
CA LEU A 377 23.00 0.36 11.04
C LEU A 377 23.64 -0.94 11.57
N THR A 378 24.95 -0.87 11.83
CA THR A 378 25.73 -1.98 12.40
C THR A 378 26.29 -1.57 13.76
N GLN A 379 26.18 -2.46 14.74
CA GLN A 379 26.73 -2.24 16.08
C GLN A 379 28.23 -1.89 15.99
N GLY A 380 28.65 -0.86 16.74
CA GLY A 380 30.00 -0.31 16.72
C GLY A 380 30.28 0.73 15.63
N LYS A 381 29.34 0.99 14.70
CA LYS A 381 29.46 2.03 13.66
C LYS A 381 28.47 3.17 13.89
N ASN A 382 28.75 4.34 13.34
CA ASN A 382 27.82 5.49 13.31
C ASN A 382 27.19 5.85 14.67
N GLY A 383 27.96 5.73 15.76
CA GLY A 383 27.49 6.02 17.12
C GLY A 383 26.67 4.91 17.78
N LEU A 384 26.46 3.76 17.11
CA LEU A 384 25.70 2.62 17.61
C LEU A 384 26.50 1.78 18.61
N THR A 385 26.78 2.35 19.77
CA THR A 385 27.52 1.73 20.88
C THR A 385 26.69 1.74 22.16
N VAL A 386 27.18 1.08 23.21
CA VAL A 386 26.68 1.28 24.58
C VAL A 386 26.88 2.75 24.98
N GLY A 387 25.88 3.35 25.65
CA GLY A 387 25.89 4.75 26.05
C GLY A 387 25.65 5.76 24.90
N ALA A 388 25.05 5.31 23.79
CA ALA A 388 24.73 6.21 22.68
C ALA A 388 23.69 7.26 23.08
N SER A 389 23.73 8.42 22.45
CA SER A 389 22.83 9.54 22.71
C SER A 389 21.77 9.63 21.60
N ASP A 390 20.55 9.19 21.91
CA ASP A 390 19.41 9.29 20.99
C ASP A 390 18.82 10.71 21.06
N PRO A 391 18.81 11.48 19.96
CA PRO A 391 18.26 12.84 19.94
C PRO A 391 16.72 12.88 20.03
N GLY A 392 16.04 11.73 19.97
CA GLY A 392 14.60 11.64 19.98
C GLY A 392 13.93 12.24 18.74
N ASN A 393 12.61 12.35 18.77
CA ASN A 393 11.79 12.83 17.65
C ASN A 393 11.81 14.36 17.54
N TRP A 394 12.99 14.95 17.35
CA TRP A 394 13.23 16.40 17.43
C TRP A 394 12.42 17.21 16.40
N THR A 395 12.02 16.63 15.27
CA THR A 395 11.18 17.33 14.27
C THR A 395 9.75 17.59 14.74
N GLN A 396 9.30 16.92 15.82
CA GLN A 396 7.95 17.03 16.37
C GLN A 396 7.80 18.12 17.43
N SER A 397 8.86 18.86 17.74
CA SER A 397 8.83 19.96 18.70
C SER A 397 9.54 21.19 18.16
N ALA A 398 9.04 22.38 18.52
CA ALA A 398 9.72 23.64 18.20
C ALA A 398 11.06 23.76 18.94
N VAL A 399 11.21 23.07 20.08
CA VAL A 399 12.45 22.97 20.84
C VAL A 399 12.83 21.49 20.91
N SER A 400 14.02 21.15 20.42
CA SER A 400 14.48 19.76 20.41
C SER A 400 14.47 19.16 21.83
N PRO A 401 13.98 17.92 22.00
CA PRO A 401 13.98 17.25 23.29
C PRO A 401 15.42 17.01 23.77
N ALA A 402 15.57 16.85 25.09
CA ALA A 402 16.84 16.40 25.64
C ALA A 402 17.14 14.99 25.14
N PRO A 403 18.37 14.72 24.64
CA PRO A 403 18.73 13.38 24.23
C PRO A 403 18.66 12.38 25.38
N THR A 404 18.25 11.14 25.08
CA THR A 404 18.24 10.03 26.03
C THR A 404 19.42 9.09 25.77
N THR A 405 19.84 8.36 26.79
CA THR A 405 20.88 7.33 26.63
C THR A 405 20.23 6.01 26.19
N VAL A 406 20.84 5.37 25.19
CA VAL A 406 20.44 4.04 24.68
C VAL A 406 21.67 3.16 24.51
N ASP A 407 21.51 1.87 24.81
CA ASP A 407 22.61 0.90 24.76
C ASP A 407 22.48 -0.04 23.55
N PHE A 408 23.47 0.02 22.66
CA PHE A 408 23.63 -0.95 21.58
C PHE A 408 24.80 -1.90 21.87
N ALA A 409 24.56 -2.90 22.72
CA ALA A 409 25.58 -3.89 23.10
C ALA A 409 25.79 -4.96 22.02
N SER A 410 24.79 -5.20 21.17
CA SER A 410 24.78 -6.21 20.13
C SER A 410 24.03 -5.74 18.87
N GLN A 411 24.18 -6.48 17.76
CA GLN A 411 23.38 -6.22 16.56
C GLN A 411 21.88 -6.46 16.80
N ALA A 412 21.51 -7.36 17.73
CA ALA A 412 20.12 -7.58 18.09
C ALA A 412 19.51 -6.32 18.73
N ASP A 413 20.26 -5.60 19.57
CA ASP A 413 19.81 -4.34 20.19
C ASP A 413 19.57 -3.26 19.13
N VAL A 414 20.44 -3.17 18.12
CA VAL A 414 20.28 -2.25 16.98
C VAL A 414 19.00 -2.57 16.22
N LEU A 415 18.73 -3.85 15.94
CA LEU A 415 17.56 -4.27 15.16
C LEU A 415 16.25 -4.15 15.95
N ILE A 416 16.26 -4.43 17.25
CA ILE A 416 15.06 -4.27 18.11
C ILE A 416 14.72 -2.79 18.31
N ASN A 417 15.75 -1.95 18.47
CA ASN A 417 15.62 -0.51 18.66
C ASN A 417 15.93 0.26 17.37
N THR A 418 15.52 -0.26 16.21
CA THR A 418 15.92 0.27 14.88
C THR A 418 15.61 1.76 14.74
N LYS A 419 14.45 2.23 15.21
CA LYS A 419 14.08 3.65 15.18
C LYS A 419 15.06 4.54 15.95
N SER A 420 15.51 4.09 17.12
CA SER A 420 16.52 4.78 17.92
C SER A 420 17.88 4.75 17.24
N ALA A 421 18.28 3.58 16.71
CA ALA A 421 19.53 3.44 15.96
C ALA A 421 19.58 4.36 14.74
N ALA A 422 18.48 4.48 13.98
CA ALA A 422 18.34 5.40 12.86
C ALA A 422 18.59 6.86 13.26
N ARG A 423 18.00 7.30 14.38
CA ARG A 423 18.19 8.65 14.91
C ARG A 423 19.62 8.90 15.37
N VAL A 424 20.21 7.96 16.11
CA VAL A 424 21.61 8.03 16.56
C VAL A 424 22.58 8.09 15.39
N ALA A 425 22.36 7.28 14.35
CA ALA A 425 23.16 7.28 13.12
C ALA A 425 22.96 8.56 12.28
N GLY A 426 21.94 9.37 12.60
CA GLY A 426 21.63 10.63 11.94
C GLY A 426 20.90 10.44 10.61
N GLY A 427 19.97 9.48 10.55
CA GLY A 427 18.97 9.38 9.49
C GLY A 427 18.03 10.59 9.48
N THR A 428 17.45 10.89 8.32
CA THR A 428 16.45 11.96 8.21
C THR A 428 15.12 11.48 8.77
N LEU A 429 14.55 12.23 9.71
CA LEU A 429 13.19 12.01 10.19
C LEU A 429 12.21 12.53 9.13
N MET A 430 11.40 11.64 8.58
CA MET A 430 10.52 11.87 7.45
C MET A 430 9.06 12.02 7.88
N ASP A 431 8.24 12.63 7.02
CA ASP A 431 6.80 12.75 7.18
C ASP A 431 6.09 11.45 6.77
N ARG A 432 6.03 10.50 7.70
CA ARG A 432 5.27 9.24 7.54
C ARG A 432 5.53 8.52 6.20
N PRO A 433 6.73 7.95 6.01
CA PRO A 433 7.02 7.04 4.90
C PRO A 433 6.06 5.86 4.84
N GLU A 434 5.19 5.88 3.84
CA GLU A 434 4.30 4.78 3.51
C GLU A 434 4.93 3.96 2.36
N TRP A 435 4.25 3.79 1.24
CA TRP A 435 4.65 2.83 0.21
C TRP A 435 5.83 3.31 -0.61
N ILE A 436 6.77 2.38 -0.83
CA ILE A 436 7.88 2.51 -1.76
C ILE A 436 7.62 1.65 -3.00
N THR A 437 8.02 2.13 -4.17
CA THR A 437 8.02 1.33 -5.39
C THR A 437 9.22 1.65 -6.27
N ALA A 438 9.66 0.67 -7.06
CA ALA A 438 10.74 0.81 -8.02
C ALA A 438 10.20 0.74 -9.45
N ALA A 439 10.55 1.72 -10.27
CA ALA A 439 10.22 1.74 -11.69
C ALA A 439 11.19 0.87 -12.51
N PRO A 440 10.81 0.46 -13.73
CA PRO A 440 11.72 -0.24 -14.65
C PRO A 440 13.00 0.54 -14.99
N ASP A 441 12.94 1.87 -14.98
CA ASP A 441 14.11 2.75 -15.17
C ASP A 441 14.98 2.88 -13.91
N LYS A 442 14.63 2.15 -12.85
CA LYS A 442 15.28 2.10 -11.53
C LYS A 442 15.10 3.36 -10.68
N THR A 443 14.19 4.26 -11.05
CA THR A 443 13.73 5.33 -10.16
C THR A 443 12.89 4.73 -9.05
N LEU A 444 13.20 5.09 -7.81
CA LEU A 444 12.42 4.74 -6.63
C LEU A 444 11.53 5.90 -6.24
N TYR A 445 10.34 5.59 -5.75
CA TYR A 445 9.36 6.57 -5.28
C TYR A 445 8.88 6.16 -3.89
N CYS A 446 8.62 7.14 -3.01
CA CYS A 446 8.03 6.92 -1.69
C CYS A 446 6.95 7.97 -1.46
N THR A 447 5.81 7.53 -0.96
CA THR A 447 4.79 8.41 -0.40
C THR A 447 5.18 8.84 1.01
N LEU A 448 4.92 10.11 1.30
CA LEU A 448 5.13 10.74 2.60
C LEU A 448 3.80 11.37 2.99
N THR A 449 2.96 10.62 3.69
CA THR A 449 1.50 10.78 3.64
C THR A 449 1.00 12.06 4.30
N ASN A 450 1.59 12.43 5.44
CA ASN A 450 1.33 13.65 6.19
C ASN A 450 2.20 13.65 7.47
N ASN A 451 2.24 14.77 8.15
CA ASN A 451 2.81 14.92 9.49
C ASN A 451 2.26 16.20 10.13
N SER A 452 1.07 16.09 10.73
CA SER A 452 0.42 17.20 11.44
C SER A 452 1.25 17.72 12.61
N GLY A 453 2.08 16.85 13.22
CA GLY A 453 2.99 17.17 14.32
C GLY A 453 4.28 17.87 13.92
N ARG A 454 4.65 17.90 12.63
CA ARG A 454 5.94 18.49 12.19
C ARG A 454 6.05 19.95 12.59
N GLN A 455 7.03 20.25 13.45
CA GLN A 455 7.36 21.59 13.91
C GLN A 455 8.61 22.18 13.25
N GLN A 456 9.56 21.33 12.85
CA GLN A 456 10.80 21.74 12.18
C GLN A 456 10.84 21.17 10.76
N THR A 457 11.12 22.01 9.77
CA THR A 457 11.17 21.62 8.36
C THR A 457 12.60 21.41 7.88
N ASP A 458 12.73 20.65 6.80
CA ASP A 458 13.97 20.46 6.06
C ASP A 458 13.65 20.41 4.56
N ALA A 459 14.65 20.22 3.71
CA ALA A 459 14.44 20.20 2.26
C ALA A 459 13.55 19.02 1.82
N ALA A 460 13.66 17.87 2.49
CA ALA A 460 12.87 16.70 2.17
C ALA A 460 11.44 16.80 2.74
N ASN A 461 11.26 17.49 3.87
CA ASN A 461 9.98 17.67 4.57
C ASN A 461 9.69 19.18 4.75
N PRO A 462 9.22 19.87 3.69
CA PRO A 462 9.27 21.34 3.62
C PRO A 462 8.08 22.04 4.30
N ARG A 463 7.08 21.31 4.81
CA ARG A 463 5.88 21.89 5.42
C ARG A 463 5.81 21.63 6.92
N LYS A 464 5.59 22.70 7.68
CA LYS A 464 5.19 22.63 9.08
C LYS A 464 3.72 22.23 9.15
N ASN A 465 3.32 21.41 10.12
CA ASN A 465 1.95 20.89 10.26
C ASN A 465 1.42 20.37 8.90
N ASN A 466 2.19 19.48 8.29
CA ASN A 466 1.93 18.97 6.96
C ASN A 466 0.68 18.08 6.97
N LEU A 467 -0.45 18.56 6.44
CA LEU A 467 -1.71 17.81 6.45
C LEU A 467 -1.96 16.98 5.19
N HIS A 468 -1.19 17.20 4.13
CA HIS A 468 -1.52 16.64 2.81
C HIS A 468 -0.48 15.69 2.23
N GLY A 469 0.75 15.71 2.74
CA GLY A 469 1.79 14.82 2.24
C GLY A 469 2.36 15.19 0.88
N HIS A 470 3.28 14.36 0.41
CA HIS A 470 4.04 14.57 -0.81
C HIS A 470 4.66 13.25 -1.29
N ILE A 471 5.21 13.25 -2.49
CA ILE A 471 5.90 12.09 -3.06
C ILE A 471 7.33 12.47 -3.35
N VAL A 472 8.28 11.72 -2.77
CA VAL A 472 9.70 11.85 -3.09
C VAL A 472 10.10 10.77 -4.08
N LYS A 473 11.10 11.07 -4.90
CA LYS A 473 11.74 10.12 -5.80
C LYS A 473 13.25 10.19 -5.70
N TRP A 474 13.93 9.07 -5.93
CA TRP A 474 15.38 9.01 -5.96
C TRP A 474 15.91 7.97 -6.94
N ASN A 475 17.18 8.14 -7.32
CA ASN A 475 17.93 7.19 -8.11
C ASN A 475 19.23 6.86 -7.35
N GLU A 476 19.50 5.57 -7.22
CA GLU A 476 20.76 5.09 -6.66
C GLU A 476 21.94 5.48 -7.54
N ALA A 477 23.09 5.80 -6.94
CA ALA A 477 24.30 6.09 -7.69
C ALA A 477 24.66 4.92 -8.62
N GLY A 478 24.80 5.22 -9.91
CA GLY A 478 25.07 4.21 -10.94
C GLY A 478 23.95 3.19 -11.14
N ASN A 479 22.72 3.47 -10.69
CA ASN A 479 21.57 2.58 -10.79
C ASN A 479 21.83 1.18 -10.16
N SER A 480 22.65 1.17 -9.12
CA SER A 480 23.11 -0.04 -8.43
C SER A 480 22.32 -0.28 -7.14
N PRO A 481 21.77 -1.48 -6.91
CA PRO A 481 21.17 -1.83 -5.63
C PRO A 481 22.21 -1.77 -4.49
N LEU A 482 23.51 -1.90 -4.80
CA LEU A 482 24.59 -1.84 -3.80
C LEU A 482 25.06 -0.43 -3.46
N ALA A 483 24.52 0.61 -4.12
CA ALA A 483 24.96 1.98 -3.88
C ALA A 483 24.66 2.43 -2.43
N THR A 484 25.55 3.22 -1.86
CA THR A 484 25.36 3.85 -0.54
C THR A 484 25.08 5.35 -0.66
N THR A 485 24.85 5.84 -1.87
CA THR A 485 24.51 7.23 -2.18
C THR A 485 23.46 7.27 -3.28
N PHE A 486 22.68 8.34 -3.29
CA PHE A 486 21.60 8.55 -4.25
C PHE A 486 21.39 10.03 -4.53
N THR A 487 20.65 10.34 -5.58
CA THR A 487 20.12 11.70 -5.85
C THR A 487 18.61 11.67 -5.74
N TRP A 488 18.01 12.70 -5.15
CA TRP A 488 16.58 12.74 -4.85
C TRP A 488 15.94 14.08 -5.21
N SER A 489 14.61 14.07 -5.35
CA SER A 489 13.77 15.26 -5.52
C SER A 489 12.35 14.99 -5.03
N ILE A 490 11.59 16.04 -4.73
CA ILE A 490 10.14 15.94 -4.53
C ILE A 490 9.48 15.91 -5.92
N LEU A 491 8.74 14.84 -6.23
CA LEU A 491 7.96 14.73 -7.46
C LEU A 491 6.78 15.70 -7.43
N LEU A 492 6.02 15.68 -6.35
CA LEU A 492 4.87 16.58 -6.12
C LEU A 492 4.60 16.74 -4.62
N GLN A 493 3.96 17.85 -4.28
CA GLN A 493 3.38 18.14 -2.97
C GLN A 493 1.86 18.07 -3.10
N ALA A 494 1.25 17.14 -2.38
CA ALA A 494 -0.19 16.98 -2.41
C ALA A 494 -0.90 18.14 -1.67
N GLY A 495 -2.18 18.29 -1.93
CA GLY A 495 -2.98 19.46 -1.56
C GLY A 495 -3.52 20.20 -2.78
N ASP A 496 -4.52 21.04 -2.55
CA ASP A 496 -5.16 21.83 -3.62
C ASP A 496 -4.43 23.18 -3.78
N PRO A 497 -3.94 23.52 -4.99
CA PRO A 497 -3.18 24.75 -5.21
C PRO A 497 -4.03 26.02 -5.06
N SER A 498 -5.36 25.92 -5.01
CA SER A 498 -6.26 27.04 -4.75
C SER A 498 -6.41 27.41 -3.27
N LEU A 499 -5.92 26.55 -2.36
CA LEU A 499 -5.94 26.84 -0.92
C LEU A 499 -4.96 27.96 -0.57
N ALA A 500 -5.42 28.89 0.28
CA ALA A 500 -4.69 30.11 0.61
C ALA A 500 -3.61 29.92 1.68
N THR A 501 -3.72 28.90 2.53
CA THR A 501 -2.78 28.67 3.64
C THR A 501 -1.60 27.83 3.16
N ASP A 502 -0.37 28.33 3.37
CA ASP A 502 0.84 27.72 2.82
C ASP A 502 1.04 26.24 3.18
N ASN A 503 0.69 25.82 4.41
CA ASN A 503 0.82 24.41 4.81
C ASN A 503 -0.27 23.50 4.23
N LEU A 504 -1.35 24.07 3.70
CA LEU A 504 -2.44 23.35 3.03
C LEU A 504 -2.29 23.37 1.50
N LYS A 505 -1.48 24.29 0.99
CA LYS A 505 -1.29 24.46 -0.44
C LYS A 505 -0.42 23.32 -1.00
N GLY A 506 -0.92 22.65 -2.04
CA GLY A 506 -0.17 21.69 -2.85
C GLY A 506 0.30 22.32 -4.16
N ASN A 507 0.98 21.51 -4.99
CA ASN A 507 1.43 21.91 -6.32
C ASN A 507 0.94 20.97 -7.45
N ILE A 508 -0.03 20.10 -7.15
CA ILE A 508 -0.58 19.17 -8.12
C ILE A 508 -1.12 19.92 -9.34
N ASN A 509 -0.69 19.46 -10.51
CA ASN A 509 -1.27 19.85 -11.79
C ASN A 509 -2.24 18.76 -12.25
N GLY A 510 -3.54 19.05 -12.24
CA GLY A 510 -4.61 18.09 -12.57
C GLY A 510 -5.50 17.80 -11.36
N ASP A 511 -5.91 16.55 -11.21
CA ASP A 511 -6.80 16.15 -10.11
C ASP A 511 -6.08 16.16 -8.77
N THR A 512 -6.54 17.02 -7.86
CA THR A 512 -5.96 17.19 -6.53
C THR A 512 -6.35 16.06 -5.58
N PHE A 513 -5.44 15.76 -4.65
CA PHE A 513 -5.63 14.80 -3.56
C PHE A 513 -4.83 15.21 -2.33
N SER A 514 -5.06 14.50 -1.23
CA SER A 514 -4.34 14.58 0.04
C SER A 514 -3.95 13.18 0.46
N SER A 515 -2.92 13.08 1.31
CA SER A 515 -2.49 11.82 1.93
C SER A 515 -2.24 10.72 0.92
N PRO A 516 -1.28 10.90 -0.01
CA PRO A 516 -0.87 9.81 -0.87
C PRO A 516 -0.28 8.71 0.00
N ASP A 517 -0.75 7.50 -0.24
CA ASP A 517 -0.38 6.31 0.51
C ASP A 517 0.06 5.22 -0.48
N GLY A 518 -0.88 4.36 -0.92
CA GLY A 518 -0.58 3.24 -1.78
C GLY A 518 0.14 3.67 -3.07
N LEU A 519 1.20 2.95 -3.44
CA LEU A 519 2.07 3.34 -4.54
C LEU A 519 2.54 2.15 -5.38
N ARG A 520 2.36 2.22 -6.70
CA ARG A 520 2.86 1.18 -7.62
C ARG A 520 3.25 1.75 -8.97
N VAL A 521 4.48 1.48 -9.40
CA VAL A 521 4.84 1.59 -10.82
C VAL A 521 4.52 0.26 -11.50
N ASP A 522 3.76 0.31 -12.59
CA ASP A 522 3.50 -0.89 -13.40
C ASP A 522 4.68 -1.20 -14.35
N PRO A 523 4.71 -2.38 -15.00
CA PRO A 523 5.81 -2.77 -15.89
C PRO A 523 6.03 -1.83 -17.09
N GLN A 524 5.09 -0.93 -17.38
CA GLN A 524 5.16 0.06 -18.45
C GLN A 524 5.60 1.44 -17.93
N GLY A 525 5.98 1.54 -16.65
CA GLY A 525 6.49 2.77 -16.05
C GLY A 525 5.40 3.75 -15.60
N ARG A 526 4.12 3.32 -15.55
CA ARG A 526 3.03 4.21 -15.11
C ARG A 526 2.90 4.16 -13.60
N LEU A 527 2.94 5.34 -12.97
CA LEU A 527 2.85 5.49 -11.52
C LEU A 527 1.38 5.61 -11.11
N TRP A 528 0.93 4.66 -10.31
CA TRP A 528 -0.38 4.65 -9.68
C TRP A 528 -0.24 5.01 -8.20
N VAL A 529 -1.05 5.98 -7.75
CA VAL A 529 -1.10 6.48 -6.38
C VAL A 529 -2.50 6.27 -5.82
N GLN A 530 -2.59 5.74 -4.61
CA GLN A 530 -3.81 5.54 -3.84
C GLN A 530 -3.77 6.47 -2.61
N THR A 531 -4.90 6.71 -1.96
CA THR A 531 -4.98 7.69 -0.86
C THR A 531 -5.66 7.12 0.37
N ASP A 532 -5.06 7.37 1.54
CA ASP A 532 -5.68 7.28 2.87
C ASP A 532 -5.76 8.68 3.51
N SER A 533 -6.71 9.47 3.03
CA SER A 533 -7.00 10.78 3.58
C SER A 533 -8.16 10.75 4.57
N SER A 534 -8.16 11.71 5.49
CA SER A 534 -9.27 11.90 6.44
C SER A 534 -10.61 11.94 5.71
N THR A 535 -11.60 11.24 6.26
CA THR A 535 -12.96 11.16 5.72
C THR A 535 -13.87 12.28 6.26
N SER A 536 -13.29 13.26 6.96
CA SER A 536 -14.02 14.41 7.49
C SER A 536 -14.66 15.26 6.37
N ALA A 537 -15.69 16.03 6.73
CA ALA A 537 -16.39 16.90 5.78
C ALA A 537 -15.46 17.90 5.06
N THR A 538 -14.42 18.38 5.74
CA THR A 538 -13.44 19.32 5.17
C THR A 538 -12.64 18.68 4.04
N TYR A 539 -12.15 17.46 4.24
CA TYR A 539 -11.39 16.73 3.24
C TYR A 539 -12.29 16.25 2.11
N THR A 540 -13.41 15.60 2.43
CA THR A 540 -14.32 15.05 1.41
C THR A 540 -14.98 16.13 0.54
N SER A 541 -15.25 17.32 1.07
CA SER A 541 -15.71 18.45 0.24
C SER A 541 -14.62 18.99 -0.70
N THR A 542 -13.35 18.92 -0.30
CA THR A 542 -12.21 19.40 -1.09
C THR A 542 -11.78 18.37 -2.13
N PHE A 543 -11.55 17.12 -1.72
CA PHE A 543 -10.93 16.08 -2.55
C PHE A 543 -11.89 14.95 -2.98
N GLY A 544 -13.05 14.81 -2.33
CA GLY A 544 -13.93 13.64 -2.48
C GLY A 544 -13.56 12.51 -1.52
N ASN A 545 -14.17 11.35 -1.71
CA ASN A 545 -13.72 10.12 -1.05
C ASN A 545 -12.32 9.74 -1.53
N ASN A 546 -11.66 8.87 -0.76
CA ASN A 546 -10.38 8.31 -1.13
C ASN A 546 -10.42 7.64 -2.51
N SER A 547 -9.30 7.76 -3.23
CA SER A 547 -9.27 7.61 -4.68
C SER A 547 -7.93 7.05 -5.14
N MET A 548 -7.87 6.64 -6.40
CA MET A 548 -6.65 6.21 -7.07
C MET A 548 -6.39 7.08 -8.30
N TYR A 549 -5.13 7.42 -8.53
CA TYR A 549 -4.66 8.37 -9.52
C TYR A 549 -3.55 7.76 -10.37
N TYR A 550 -3.49 8.14 -11.63
CA TYR A 550 -2.26 8.07 -12.42
C TYR A 550 -1.49 9.38 -12.25
N ILE A 551 -0.19 9.27 -11.97
CA ILE A 551 0.74 10.39 -11.91
C ILE A 551 1.78 10.25 -13.03
N SER A 552 1.90 11.27 -13.88
CA SER A 552 2.92 11.27 -14.92
C SER A 552 4.34 11.45 -14.34
N PRO A 553 5.40 11.15 -15.10
CA PRO A 553 6.78 11.47 -14.70
C PRO A 553 7.02 12.96 -14.41
N THR A 554 6.18 13.85 -14.96
CA THR A 554 6.21 15.30 -14.73
C THR A 554 5.31 15.75 -13.57
N GLY A 555 4.64 14.83 -12.87
CA GLY A 555 3.76 15.13 -11.73
C GLY A 555 2.33 15.52 -12.11
N GLN A 556 1.92 15.35 -13.37
CA GLN A 556 0.53 15.58 -13.77
C GLN A 556 -0.36 14.45 -13.21
N SER A 557 -1.45 14.82 -12.54
CA SER A 557 -2.38 13.89 -11.90
C SER A 557 -3.67 13.71 -12.71
N LYS A 558 -4.10 12.46 -12.88
CA LYS A 558 -5.41 12.07 -13.43
C LYS A 558 -6.11 11.10 -12.49
N ARG A 559 -7.29 11.44 -11.98
CA ARG A 559 -8.07 10.55 -11.11
C ARG A 559 -8.67 9.40 -11.92
N PHE A 560 -8.34 8.18 -11.52
CA PHE A 560 -8.82 6.95 -12.17
C PHE A 560 -10.02 6.36 -11.44
N LEU A 561 -9.95 6.22 -10.12
CA LEU A 561 -11.00 5.57 -9.32
C LEU A 561 -11.36 6.43 -8.10
N VAL A 562 -12.63 6.44 -7.72
CA VAL A 562 -13.12 6.95 -6.42
C VAL A 562 -13.77 5.80 -5.65
N GLY A 563 -13.44 5.67 -4.37
CA GLY A 563 -14.00 4.66 -3.47
C GLY A 563 -15.35 5.03 -2.83
N PRO A 564 -16.00 4.05 -2.18
CA PRO A 564 -17.22 4.25 -1.41
C PRO A 564 -17.00 5.09 -0.14
N THR A 565 -18.07 5.32 0.61
CA THR A 565 -18.03 6.23 1.76
C THR A 565 -17.15 5.67 2.88
N GLY A 566 -16.19 6.50 3.31
CA GLY A 566 -15.34 6.25 4.47
C GLY A 566 -14.26 5.20 4.28
N CYS A 567 -14.10 4.65 3.08
CA CYS A 567 -12.97 3.78 2.77
C CYS A 567 -11.68 4.60 2.61
N GLU A 568 -10.56 3.90 2.62
CA GLU A 568 -9.37 4.26 1.84
C GLU A 568 -9.32 3.43 0.56
N ILE A 569 -8.41 3.80 -0.34
CA ILE A 569 -8.03 2.95 -1.46
C ILE A 569 -6.60 2.49 -1.19
N THR A 570 -6.38 1.19 -1.17
CA THR A 570 -5.09 0.55 -0.93
C THR A 570 -5.00 -0.73 -1.75
N GLY A 571 -3.88 -1.44 -1.76
CA GLY A 571 -3.71 -2.73 -2.43
C GLY A 571 -3.83 -2.64 -3.95
N ILE A 572 -2.76 -2.94 -4.69
CA ILE A 572 -2.84 -3.03 -6.15
C ILE A 572 -2.04 -4.23 -6.66
N ALA A 573 -2.71 -5.06 -7.46
CA ALA A 573 -2.08 -6.12 -8.23
C ALA A 573 -2.66 -6.15 -9.64
N TYR A 574 -1.95 -6.77 -10.57
CA TYR A 574 -2.39 -6.86 -11.96
C TYR A 574 -1.91 -8.13 -12.63
N THR A 575 -2.68 -8.56 -13.61
CA THR A 575 -2.25 -9.55 -14.60
C THR A 575 -1.07 -9.02 -15.42
N PRO A 576 -0.15 -9.86 -15.92
CA PRO A 576 1.05 -9.38 -16.61
C PRO A 576 0.78 -8.55 -17.88
N ASP A 577 -0.33 -8.77 -18.57
CA ASP A 577 -0.72 -7.96 -19.73
C ASP A 577 -1.41 -6.62 -19.37
N LEU A 578 -1.63 -6.40 -18.06
CA LEU A 578 -2.28 -5.23 -17.49
C LEU A 578 -3.74 -5.05 -17.92
N THR A 579 -4.42 -6.06 -18.43
CA THR A 579 -5.85 -5.98 -18.82
C THR A 579 -6.80 -6.14 -17.64
N THR A 580 -6.29 -6.66 -16.52
CA THR A 580 -7.01 -6.80 -15.26
C THR A 580 -6.17 -6.22 -14.12
N CYS A 581 -6.76 -5.27 -13.37
CA CYS A 581 -6.24 -4.79 -12.09
C CYS A 581 -7.13 -5.29 -10.95
N PHE A 582 -6.51 -5.72 -9.87
CA PHE A 582 -7.13 -5.98 -8.58
C PHE A 582 -6.84 -4.78 -7.68
N ILE A 583 -7.85 -4.27 -6.97
CA ILE A 583 -7.70 -3.12 -6.07
C ILE A 583 -8.44 -3.42 -4.77
N ASN A 584 -7.89 -3.04 -3.61
CA ASN A 584 -8.58 -3.20 -2.34
C ASN A 584 -9.32 -1.93 -1.92
N ILE A 585 -10.49 -2.14 -1.33
CA ILE A 585 -11.31 -1.12 -0.68
C ILE A 585 -11.29 -1.45 0.82
N GLN A 586 -10.52 -0.70 1.59
CA GLN A 586 -10.36 -0.92 3.03
C GLN A 586 -11.48 -0.19 3.80
N HIS A 587 -11.93 -0.76 4.93
CA HIS A 587 -12.86 -0.16 5.90
C HIS A 587 -14.01 0.73 5.37
N PRO A 588 -14.79 0.31 4.36
CA PRO A 588 -15.99 1.06 3.99
C PRO A 588 -16.90 1.23 5.22
N THR A 589 -17.51 2.40 5.37
CA THR A 589 -18.37 2.71 6.53
C THR A 589 -19.86 2.76 6.18
N GLY A 590 -20.18 2.86 4.89
CA GLY A 590 -21.53 2.91 4.35
C GLY A 590 -22.20 1.53 4.25
N ALA A 591 -22.91 1.31 3.16
CA ALA A 591 -23.63 0.08 2.81
C ALA A 591 -22.89 -0.75 1.74
N TRP A 592 -21.78 -0.26 1.20
CA TRP A 592 -20.94 -1.02 0.28
C TRP A 592 -20.21 -2.18 0.99
N PRO A 593 -20.01 -3.36 0.35
CA PRO A 593 -20.36 -3.70 -1.03
C PRO A 593 -21.78 -4.26 -1.21
N ASP A 594 -22.45 -4.61 -0.12
CA ASP A 594 -23.77 -5.26 -0.12
C ASP A 594 -24.63 -4.66 0.99
N ALA A 595 -25.65 -3.90 0.60
CA ALA A 595 -26.53 -3.19 1.52
C ALA A 595 -27.36 -4.11 2.44
N ALA A 596 -27.38 -5.43 2.18
CA ALA A 596 -28.02 -6.42 3.04
C ALA A 596 -27.13 -6.90 4.20
N LYS A 597 -25.83 -6.55 4.19
CA LYS A 597 -24.84 -6.97 5.18
C LYS A 597 -24.17 -5.74 5.81
N PRO A 598 -23.50 -5.88 6.97
CA PRO A 598 -22.57 -4.85 7.42
C PRO A 598 -21.54 -4.54 6.32
N PRO A 599 -21.00 -3.32 6.26
CA PRO A 599 -19.94 -3.00 5.33
C PRO A 599 -18.72 -3.89 5.60
N ARG A 600 -18.05 -4.29 4.53
CA ARG A 600 -16.92 -5.23 4.57
C ARG A 600 -15.84 -4.75 3.62
N SER A 601 -14.61 -4.71 4.10
CA SER A 601 -13.45 -4.55 3.22
C SER A 601 -13.50 -5.60 2.10
N SER A 602 -13.13 -5.20 0.88
CA SER A 602 -13.19 -6.12 -0.26
C SER A 602 -12.17 -5.79 -1.34
N THR A 603 -11.72 -6.84 -2.02
CA THR A 603 -10.95 -6.78 -3.26
C THR A 603 -11.92 -6.69 -4.44
N ILE A 604 -11.73 -5.68 -5.28
CA ILE A 604 -12.43 -5.50 -6.54
C ILE A 604 -11.54 -5.85 -7.72
N VAL A 605 -12.18 -6.13 -8.85
CA VAL A 605 -11.55 -6.38 -10.14
C VAL A 605 -11.98 -5.29 -11.10
N VAL A 606 -11.02 -4.56 -11.65
CA VAL A 606 -11.22 -3.51 -12.65
C VAL A 606 -10.72 -3.99 -14.00
N ARG A 607 -11.57 -3.88 -15.02
CA ARG A 607 -11.28 -4.29 -16.41
C ARG A 607 -11.85 -3.28 -17.39
N ARG A 608 -11.32 -3.26 -18.61
CA ARG A 608 -11.90 -2.53 -19.73
C ARG A 608 -12.83 -3.41 -20.54
N SER A 609 -13.92 -2.84 -21.03
CA SER A 609 -14.87 -3.53 -21.90
C SER A 609 -14.29 -3.86 -23.28
N ASP A 610 -13.29 -3.11 -23.74
CA ASP A 610 -12.58 -3.34 -25.01
C ASP A 610 -11.37 -4.30 -24.88
N GLY A 611 -11.11 -4.83 -23.69
CA GLY A 611 -10.03 -5.79 -23.42
C GLY A 611 -8.61 -5.20 -23.52
N LYS A 612 -8.45 -3.88 -23.63
CA LYS A 612 -7.13 -3.24 -23.63
C LYS A 612 -6.52 -3.18 -22.22
N PRO A 613 -5.22 -2.85 -22.10
CA PRO A 613 -4.60 -2.59 -20.81
C PRO A 613 -5.31 -1.47 -20.03
N ILE A 614 -5.37 -1.62 -18.71
CA ILE A 614 -5.86 -0.58 -17.80
C ILE A 614 -5.03 0.69 -17.99
N GLY A 615 -5.70 1.83 -18.00
CA GLY A 615 -5.11 3.14 -18.25
C GLY A 615 -5.00 3.53 -19.74
N ALA A 616 -4.93 2.54 -20.64
CA ALA A 616 -4.62 2.73 -22.07
C ALA A 616 -5.61 3.61 -22.85
#